data_AF-A0A9Q1ZEX1-F1
#
_entry.id   AF-A0A9Q1ZEX1-F1
#
_cell.length_a   1.000
_cell.length_b   1.000
_cell.length_c   1.000
_cell.angle_alpha   90.00
_cell.angle_beta   90.00
_cell.angle_gamma   90.00
#
_symmetry.space_group_name_H-M   'P 1'
#
loop_
_entity.id
_entity.type
_entity.pdbx_description
1 polymer ?
#
loop_
_entity_poly.entity_id
_entity_poly.type
_entity_poly.pdbx_seq_one_letter_code
_entity_poly.pdbx_strand_id
1 'polypeptide(L)'
;MKEFKRNRFIYGILTLGVMILGLFSKKINNVMTYIFRIYLGDSLWALMIFFGMAFIFRSMKTKKITLISLSFCYIIEISQLYHASWIDSIRKTTMGGLILGYVFSWRDLIAYAMGILVGVWIELLIYKKRMR
;
A
#
# COMPACT_ATOMS: atom_id res chain seq x y z
N MET A 1 6.38 -28.95 6.52
CA MET A 1 5.81 -27.68 6.03
C MET A 1 6.90 -26.94 5.27
N LYS A 2 6.79 -26.73 3.94
CA LYS A 2 7.80 -25.94 3.20
C LYS A 2 7.80 -24.50 3.74
N GLU A 3 8.91 -24.07 4.34
CA GLU A 3 9.07 -22.68 4.80
C GLU A 3 8.94 -21.73 3.60
N PHE A 4 7.89 -20.91 3.59
CA PHE A 4 7.83 -19.78 2.66
C PHE A 4 8.92 -18.79 3.07
N LYS A 5 10.09 -18.85 2.43
CA LYS A 5 11.19 -17.91 2.69
C LYS A 5 11.26 -16.88 1.57
N ARG A 6 10.47 -15.81 1.63
CA ARG A 6 10.57 -14.67 0.69
C ARG A 6 11.99 -14.08 0.64
N ASN A 7 12.44 -13.55 -0.50
CA ASN A 7 13.77 -12.94 -0.61
C ASN A 7 13.70 -11.45 -0.27
N ARG A 8 14.27 -11.05 0.88
CA ARG A 8 14.30 -9.67 1.39
C ARG A 8 14.81 -8.64 0.37
N PHE A 9 15.79 -9.01 -0.46
CA PHE A 9 16.33 -8.10 -1.47
C PHE A 9 15.31 -7.75 -2.56
N ILE A 10 14.56 -8.75 -3.05
CA ILE A 10 13.53 -8.55 -4.09
C ILE A 10 12.41 -7.67 -3.56
N TYR A 11 11.90 -7.97 -2.36
CA TYR A 11 10.80 -7.20 -1.77
C TYR A 11 11.24 -5.79 -1.35
N GLY A 12 12.50 -5.60 -0.94
CA GLY A 12 13.07 -4.28 -0.68
C GLY A 12 13.14 -3.43 -1.96
N ILE A 13 13.66 -3.99 -3.05
CA ILE A 13 13.70 -3.29 -4.36
C ILE A 13 12.29 -2.98 -4.87
N LEU A 14 11.35 -3.92 -4.75
CA LEU A 14 9.95 -3.67 -5.12
C LEU A 14 9.32 -2.54 -4.31
N THR A 15 9.55 -2.52 -2.99
CA THR A 15 9.02 -1.46 -2.12
C THR A 15 9.60 -0.10 -2.49
N LEU A 16 10.92 -0.02 -2.72
CA LEU A 16 11.58 1.21 -3.15
C LEU A 16 11.10 1.67 -4.53
N GLY A 17 10.96 0.75 -5.48
CA GLY A 17 10.44 1.05 -6.82
C GLY A 17 9.02 1.61 -6.77
N VAL A 18 8.13 0.98 -6.00
CA VAL A 18 6.74 1.46 -5.83
C VAL A 18 6.70 2.80 -5.10
N MET A 19 7.58 3.03 -4.12
CA MET A 19 7.68 4.31 -3.43
C MET A 19 8.07 5.44 -4.39
N ILE A 20 9.08 5.23 -5.24
CA ILE A 20 9.50 6.21 -6.24
C ILE A 20 8.37 6.47 -7.25
N LEU A 21 7.70 5.42 -7.73
CA LEU A 21 6.57 5.54 -8.65
C LEU A 21 5.39 6.29 -8.01
N GLY A 22 5.09 6.04 -6.73
CA GLY A 22 4.04 6.72 -6.00
C GLY A 22 4.31 8.23 -5.85
N LEU A 23 5.56 8.60 -5.52
CA LEU A 23 5.98 10.00 -5.44
C LEU A 23 5.93 10.68 -6.82
N PHE A 24 6.37 9.98 -7.86
CA PHE A 24 6.33 10.48 -9.23
C PHE A 24 4.90 10.66 -9.75
N SER A 25 4.00 9.73 -9.41
CA SER A 25 2.57 9.84 -9.72
C SER A 25 1.96 11.10 -9.10
N LYS A 26 2.32 11.44 -7.85
CA LYS A 26 1.85 12.67 -7.19
C LYS A 26 2.41 13.93 -7.85
N LYS A 27 3.61 13.88 -8.43
CA LYS A 27 4.23 15.01 -9.15
C LYS A 27 3.62 15.24 -10.53
N ILE A 28 3.20 14.17 -11.22
CA ILE A 28 2.60 14.22 -12.57
C ILE A 28 1.07 14.45 -12.54
N ASN A 29 0.48 14.61 -11.35
CA ASN A 29 -0.96 14.79 -11.17
C ASN A 29 -1.59 15.87 -12.07
N ASN A 30 -0.83 16.90 -12.49
CA ASN A 30 -1.32 17.96 -13.36
C ASN A 30 -1.50 17.58 -14.84
N VAL A 31 -0.87 16.49 -15.31
CA VAL A 31 -0.87 16.08 -16.73
C VAL A 31 -1.68 14.79 -16.96
N MET A 32 -2.04 14.09 -15.89
CA MET A 32 -2.71 12.79 -15.94
C MET A 32 -4.24 12.91 -16.07
N THR A 33 -4.88 12.01 -16.84
CA THR A 33 -6.34 11.89 -16.93
C THR A 33 -6.98 11.71 -15.54
N TYR A 34 -8.17 12.29 -15.34
CA TYR A 34 -8.88 12.35 -14.05
C TYR A 34 -8.95 11.02 -13.28
N ILE A 35 -9.19 9.90 -13.97
CA ILE A 35 -9.28 8.56 -13.36
C ILE A 35 -7.94 8.13 -12.76
N PHE A 36 -6.86 8.24 -13.53
CA PHE A 36 -5.53 7.87 -13.07
C PHE A 36 -5.05 8.77 -11.94
N ARG A 37 -5.45 10.05 -11.95
CA ARG A 37 -5.14 11.02 -10.88
C ARG A 37 -5.70 10.62 -9.52
N ILE A 38 -6.87 9.99 -9.51
CA ILE A 38 -7.60 9.64 -8.27
C ILE A 38 -7.17 8.27 -7.75
N TYR A 39 -7.00 7.27 -8.62
CA TYR A 39 -6.79 5.89 -8.16
C TYR A 39 -5.33 5.47 -8.11
N LEU A 40 -4.43 6.03 -8.94
CA LEU A 40 -3.06 5.50 -9.02
C LEU A 40 -2.24 5.76 -7.77
N GLY A 41 -2.29 6.97 -7.23
CA GLY A 41 -1.51 7.33 -6.05
C GLY A 41 -1.82 6.41 -4.87
N ASP A 42 -3.11 6.23 -4.60
CA ASP A 42 -3.61 5.42 -3.49
C ASP A 42 -3.40 3.92 -3.72
N SER A 43 -3.60 3.44 -4.96
CA SER A 43 -3.29 2.06 -5.32
C SER A 43 -1.80 1.74 -5.14
N LEU A 44 -0.91 2.65 -5.56
CA LEU A 44 0.54 2.50 -5.39
C LEU A 44 0.95 2.56 -3.92
N TRP A 45 0.30 3.41 -3.13
CA TRP A 45 0.55 3.47 -1.69
C TRP A 45 0.15 2.18 -0.97
N ALA A 46 -1.02 1.61 -1.28
CA ALA A 46 -1.43 0.31 -0.73
C ALA A 46 -0.54 -0.84 -1.21
N LEU A 47 -0.08 -0.79 -2.47
CA LEU A 47 0.89 -1.75 -3.00
C LEU A 47 2.24 -1.67 -2.25
N MET A 48 2.70 -0.46 -1.91
CA MET A 48 3.89 -0.23 -1.11
C MET A 48 3.74 -0.85 0.29
N ILE A 49 2.59 -0.66 0.95
CA ILE A 49 2.30 -1.28 2.25
C ILE A 49 2.31 -2.80 2.14
N PHE A 50 1.70 -3.36 1.10
CA PHE A 50 1.72 -4.80 0.87
C PHE A 50 3.15 -5.35 0.76
N PHE A 51 4.00 -4.73 -0.05
CA PHE A 51 5.40 -5.16 -0.19
C PHE A 51 6.22 -4.92 1.08
N GLY A 52 5.99 -3.83 1.80
CA GLY A 52 6.60 -3.57 3.11
C GLY A 52 6.24 -4.63 4.14
N MET A 53 4.97 -5.04 4.20
CA MET A 53 4.54 -6.12 5.09
C MET A 53 5.09 -7.47 4.64
N ALA A 54 5.17 -7.74 3.33
CA ALA A 54 5.81 -8.93 2.79
C ALA A 54 7.32 -8.99 3.05
N PHE A 55 7.98 -7.84 3.13
CA PHE A 55 9.38 -7.69 3.51
C PHE A 55 9.60 -8.01 4.99
N ILE A 56 8.76 -7.48 5.90
CA ILE A 56 8.84 -7.74 7.35
C ILE A 56 8.47 -9.20 7.67
N PHE A 57 7.31 -9.67 7.18
CA PHE A 57 6.71 -10.95 7.56
C PHE A 57 7.05 -12.08 6.57
N ARG A 58 8.33 -12.44 6.51
CA ARG A 58 8.88 -13.40 5.53
C ARG A 58 8.19 -14.76 5.47
N SER A 59 7.79 -15.32 6.62
CA SER A 59 7.25 -16.69 6.73
C SER A 59 5.73 -16.78 6.64
N MET A 60 5.03 -15.62 6.62
CA MET A 60 3.58 -15.60 6.62
C MET A 60 3.01 -15.87 5.23
N LYS A 61 1.96 -16.69 5.16
CA LYS A 61 1.23 -16.96 3.92
C LYS A 61 0.77 -15.65 3.29
N THR A 62 0.84 -15.54 1.96
CA THR A 62 0.37 -14.38 1.17
C THR A 62 -1.01 -13.91 1.62
N LYS A 63 -1.97 -14.83 1.82
CA LYS A 63 -3.32 -14.53 2.33
C LYS A 63 -3.31 -13.73 3.64
N LYS A 64 -2.43 -14.05 4.60
CA LYS A 64 -2.35 -13.31 5.86
C LYS A 64 -1.79 -11.90 5.64
N ILE A 65 -0.82 -11.75 4.75
CA ILE A 65 -0.25 -10.43 4.45
C ILE A 65 -1.27 -9.55 3.74
N THR A 66 -2.00 -10.11 2.76
CA THR A 66 -3.13 -9.43 2.12
C THR A 66 -4.12 -8.91 3.16
N LEU A 67 -4.52 -9.76 4.11
CA LEU A 67 -5.48 -9.38 5.15
C LEU A 67 -4.92 -8.26 6.04
N ILE A 68 -3.68 -8.40 6.52
CA ILE A 68 -3.06 -7.39 7.39
C ILE A 68 -2.91 -6.05 6.66
N SER A 69 -2.43 -6.05 5.41
CA SER A 69 -2.26 -4.82 4.62
C SER A 69 -3.61 -4.16 4.34
N LEU A 70 -4.64 -4.94 4.01
CA LEU A 70 -5.97 -4.40 3.73
C LEU A 70 -6.62 -3.82 5.00
N SER A 71 -6.55 -4.56 6.11
CA SER A 71 -6.99 -4.07 7.42
C SER A 71 -6.23 -2.80 7.83
N PHE A 72 -4.92 -2.73 7.60
CA PHE A 72 -4.12 -1.56 7.92
C PHE A 72 -4.56 -0.32 7.12
N CYS A 73 -4.72 -0.44 5.80
CA CYS A 73 -5.24 0.66 4.97
C CYS A 73 -6.64 1.09 5.42
N TYR A 74 -7.54 0.15 5.69
CA TYR A 74 -8.91 0.46 6.08
C TYR A 74 -8.98 1.11 7.47
N ILE A 75 -8.14 0.68 8.41
CA ILE A 75 -8.04 1.32 9.74
C ILE A 75 -7.54 2.76 9.60
N ILE A 76 -6.54 3.01 8.77
CA ILE A 76 -6.04 4.37 8.51
C ILE A 76 -7.16 5.23 7.92
N GLU A 77 -7.88 4.71 6.93
CA GLU A 77 -8.95 5.44 6.26
C GLU A 77 -10.13 5.72 7.22
N ILE A 78 -10.57 4.73 8.00
CA ILE A 78 -11.61 4.90 9.02
C ILE A 78 -11.14 5.85 10.12
N SER A 79 -9.84 5.87 10.45
CA SER A 79 -9.31 6.81 11.43
C SER A 79 -9.58 8.26 11.03
N GLN A 80 -9.72 8.57 9.74
CA GLN A 80 -10.06 9.91 9.24
C GLN A 80 -11.43 10.41 9.69
N LEU A 81 -12.36 9.52 10.03
CA LEU A 81 -13.65 9.86 10.65
C LEU A 81 -13.52 10.19 12.14
N TYR A 82 -12.37 9.89 12.76
CA TYR A 82 -12.10 10.16 14.15
C TYR A 82 -11.40 11.53 14.30
N HIS A 83 -12.08 12.47 14.95
CA HIS A 83 -11.66 13.87 15.11
C HIS A 83 -11.34 14.20 16.58
N ALA A 84 -10.31 13.56 17.12
CA ALA A 84 -9.77 13.95 18.42
C ALA A 84 -8.64 14.99 18.25
N SER A 85 -8.52 15.89 19.21
CA SER A 85 -7.52 16.97 19.19
C SER A 85 -6.07 16.48 19.02
N TRP A 86 -5.74 15.31 19.56
CA TRP A 86 -4.41 14.71 19.40
C TRP A 86 -4.16 14.19 17.98
N ILE A 87 -5.13 13.53 17.34
CA ILE A 87 -4.94 12.94 16.00
C ILE A 87 -4.96 14.03 14.92
N ASP A 88 -5.79 15.06 15.11
CA ASP A 88 -5.82 16.20 14.20
C ASP A 88 -4.55 17.04 14.31
N SER A 89 -3.92 17.10 15.49
CA SER A 89 -2.59 17.72 15.65
C SER A 89 -1.52 16.99 14.83
N ILE A 90 -1.59 15.65 14.75
CA ILE A 90 -0.70 14.86 13.92
C ILE A 90 -1.00 15.08 12.43
N ARG A 91 -2.28 15.11 12.01
CA ARG A 91 -2.68 15.38 10.62
C ARG A 91 -2.24 16.75 10.11
N LYS A 92 -2.18 17.75 10.98
CA LYS A 92 -1.68 19.08 10.65
C LYS A 92 -0.19 19.10 10.31
N THR A 93 0.57 18.07 10.68
CA THR A 93 1.97 17.93 10.25
C THR A 93 2.04 17.43 8.82
N THR A 94 3.03 17.89 8.05
CA THR A 94 3.21 17.49 6.64
C THR A 94 3.37 15.98 6.48
N MET A 95 4.14 15.34 7.38
CA MET A 95 4.32 13.89 7.39
C MET A 95 3.06 13.14 7.83
N GLY A 96 2.39 13.60 8.89
CA GLY A 96 1.18 12.96 9.39
C GLY A 96 0.04 13.03 8.39
N GLY A 97 -0.18 14.16 7.72
CA GLY A 97 -1.19 14.27 6.67
C GLY A 97 -0.88 13.43 5.43
N LEU A 98 0.39 13.19 5.11
CA LEU A 98 0.82 12.30 4.02
C LEU A 98 0.57 10.83 4.30
N ILE A 99 0.62 10.42 5.57
CA ILE A 99 0.49 9.02 6.01
C ILE A 99 -0.96 8.70 6.40
N LEU A 100 -1.61 9.60 7.15
CA LEU A 100 -2.95 9.39 7.70
C LEU A 100 -4.07 9.87 6.77
N GLY A 101 -3.76 10.76 5.82
CA GLY A 101 -4.77 11.42 5.00
C GLY A 101 -5.58 12.47 5.77
N TYR A 102 -6.42 13.19 5.03
CA TYR A 102 -7.18 14.35 5.55
C TYR A 102 -8.69 14.10 5.59
N VAL A 103 -9.24 13.41 4.58
CA VAL A 103 -10.69 13.26 4.38
C VAL A 103 -11.00 11.87 3.88
N PHE A 104 -11.95 11.23 4.55
CA PHE A 104 -12.41 9.88 4.22
C PHE A 104 -13.05 9.82 2.82
N SER A 105 -12.62 8.84 2.03
CA SER A 105 -13.11 8.60 0.67
C SER A 105 -13.35 7.11 0.42
N TRP A 106 -14.61 6.77 0.10
CA TRP A 106 -14.97 5.40 -0.32
C TRP A 106 -14.21 4.91 -1.56
N ARG A 107 -13.76 5.84 -2.42
CA ARG A 107 -12.99 5.52 -3.62
C ARG A 107 -11.62 4.97 -3.26
N ASP A 108 -11.06 5.44 -2.15
CA ASP A 108 -9.71 5.10 -1.71
C ASP A 108 -9.70 3.65 -1.21
N LEU A 109 -10.80 3.19 -0.59
CA LEU A 109 -10.97 1.77 -0.24
C LEU A 109 -10.90 0.84 -1.46
N ILE A 110 -11.49 1.26 -2.59
CA ILE A 110 -11.44 0.50 -3.86
C ILE A 110 -10.02 0.56 -4.45
N ALA A 111 -9.40 1.74 -4.44
CA ALA A 111 -8.01 1.93 -4.87
C ALA A 111 -7.04 1.02 -4.10
N TYR A 112 -7.19 0.99 -2.77
CA TYR A 112 -6.38 0.16 -1.89
C TYR A 112 -6.59 -1.33 -2.15
N ALA A 113 -7.84 -1.76 -2.34
CA ALA A 113 -8.13 -3.14 -2.71
C ALA A 113 -7.47 -3.52 -4.05
N MET A 114 -7.55 -2.67 -5.07
CA MET A 114 -6.89 -2.89 -6.36
C MET A 114 -5.37 -2.95 -6.23
N GLY A 115 -4.75 -2.02 -5.51
CA GLY A 115 -3.31 -2.02 -5.25
C GLY A 115 -2.82 -3.29 -4.56
N ILE A 116 -3.54 -3.74 -3.52
CA ILE A 116 -3.21 -4.98 -2.81
C ILE A 116 -3.40 -6.21 -3.71
N LEU A 117 -4.48 -6.25 -4.52
CA LEU A 117 -4.69 -7.34 -5.47
C LEU A 117 -3.52 -7.45 -6.46
N VAL A 118 -3.05 -6.33 -7.02
CA VAL A 118 -1.88 -6.30 -7.89
C VAL A 118 -0.64 -6.83 -7.15
N GLY A 119 -0.44 -6.46 -5.90
CA GLY A 119 0.64 -6.97 -5.06
C GLY A 119 0.59 -8.49 -4.87
N VAL A 120 -0.60 -9.03 -4.61
CA VAL A 120 -0.83 -10.49 -4.52
C VAL A 120 -0.53 -11.17 -5.84
N TRP A 121 -0.97 -10.61 -6.97
CA TRP A 121 -0.68 -11.15 -8.30
C TRP A 121 0.83 -11.21 -8.56
N ILE A 122 1.57 -10.14 -8.27
CA ILE A 122 3.03 -10.10 -8.41
C ILE A 122 3.68 -11.16 -7.53
N GLU A 123 3.26 -11.28 -6.27
CA GLU A 123 3.78 -12.29 -5.36
C GLU A 123 3.53 -13.73 -5.86
N LEU A 124 2.34 -14.00 -6.38
CA LEU A 124 2.00 -15.31 -6.96
C LEU A 124 2.86 -15.62 -8.20
N LEU A 125 3.15 -14.64 -9.04
CA LEU A 125 4.05 -14.79 -10.19
C LEU A 125 5.48 -15.11 -9.74
N ILE A 126 6.00 -14.40 -8.74
CA ILE A 126 7.33 -14.67 -8.16
C ILE A 126 7.37 -16.08 -7.55
N TYR A 127 6.31 -16.48 -6.86
CA TYR A 127 6.22 -17.82 -6.26
C TYR A 127 6.20 -18.92 -7.33
N LYS A 128 5.40 -18.76 -8.39
CA LYS A 128 5.33 -19.70 -9.52
C LYS A 128 6.67 -19.84 -10.23
N LYS A 129 7.40 -18.74 -10.43
CA LYS A 129 8.73 -18.75 -11.05
C LYS A 129 9.78 -19.46 -10.19
N ARG A 130 9.65 -19.46 -8.86
CA ARG A 130 10.57 -20.15 -7.94
C ARG A 130 10.31 -21.65 -7.80
N MET A 131 9.09 -22.09 -8.14
CA MET A 131 8.66 -23.49 -8.05
C MET A 131 8.84 -24.26 -9.38
N ARG A 132 9.14 -23.55 -10.47
CA ARG A 132 9.69 -24.13 -11.71
C ARG A 132 11.21 -24.17 -11.61
#